data_AF-A0A4Q7J5B7-F1
#
_entry.id   AF-A0A4Q7J5B7-F1
#
_cell.length_a   1.000
_cell.length_b   1.000
_cell.length_c   1.000
_cell.angle_alpha   90.00
_cell.angle_beta   90.00
_cell.angle_gamma   90.00
#
_symmetry.space_group_name_H-M   'P 1'
#
loop_
_entity.id
_entity.type
_entity.pdbx_description
1 polymer ?
#
loop_
_entity_poly.entity_id
_entity_poly.type
_entity_poly.pdbx_seq_one_letter_code
_entity_poly.pdbx_strand_id
1 'polypeptide(L)'
;MMFGIGDEITFTYDEFRRLRISVPEELLPLAAFLHTDVQPNIAAMDDFAGFVRLAQAEQRTWLGNGCALDLVNDVVLLESLYDRWPRLTIPASLFWPVLEGLRGFLISSAQAPRLQRPAGYPAVTRATTEFNHPDSGRVSYVDHTYFPRTWTREDVIRAGEGAWQSPQLVTDEKTGAWSGMWGNLELAGYHDPATGQALTYFPVLF
;
A
#
# COMPACT_ATOMS: atom_id res chain seq x y z
N MET A 1 -5.30 -4.47 15.59
CA MET A 1 -5.71 -4.99 14.27
C MET A 1 -5.56 -3.86 13.27
N MET A 2 -4.91 -4.10 12.14
CA MET A 2 -4.60 -3.06 11.15
C MET A 2 -5.81 -2.62 10.33
N PHE A 3 -6.71 -3.55 9.99
CA PHE A 3 -7.95 -3.29 9.26
C PHE A 3 -9.18 -3.60 10.10
N GLY A 4 -10.22 -2.78 9.98
CA GLY A 4 -11.52 -3.04 10.59
C GLY A 4 -12.37 -3.98 9.74
N ILE A 5 -13.26 -4.74 10.36
CA ILE A 5 -14.32 -5.49 9.66
C ILE A 5 -15.64 -4.76 9.88
N GLY A 6 -16.36 -4.46 8.80
CA GLY A 6 -17.66 -3.80 8.83
C GLY A 6 -18.47 -4.01 7.56
N ASP A 7 -19.70 -3.50 7.54
CA ASP A 7 -20.63 -3.71 6.41
C ASP A 7 -20.35 -2.80 5.21
N GLU A 8 -19.49 -1.79 5.38
CA GLU A 8 -19.15 -0.79 4.37
C GLU A 8 -17.65 -0.47 4.38
N ILE A 9 -17.18 0.10 3.27
CA ILE A 9 -15.78 0.53 3.12
C ILE A 9 -15.64 1.93 3.71
N THR A 10 -14.85 2.06 4.77
CA THR A 10 -14.63 3.33 5.47
C THR A 10 -13.15 3.66 5.60
N PHE A 11 -12.84 4.95 5.52
CA PHE A 11 -11.49 5.49 5.69
C PHE A 11 -11.46 6.40 6.90
N THR A 12 -10.48 6.20 7.77
CA THR A 12 -10.23 7.04 8.95
C THR A 12 -8.73 7.20 9.17
N TYR A 13 -8.36 8.03 10.14
CA TYR A 13 -6.98 8.13 10.61
C TYR A 13 -6.93 7.71 12.08
N ASP A 14 -5.85 7.01 12.46
CA ASP A 14 -5.54 6.79 13.87
C ASP A 14 -4.89 8.02 14.51
N GLU A 15 -4.55 7.93 15.80
CA GLU A 15 -3.90 9.00 16.57
C GLU A 15 -2.51 9.38 16.03
N PHE A 16 -1.88 8.49 15.24
CA PHE A 16 -0.61 8.72 14.56
C PHE A 16 -0.78 9.19 13.11
N ARG A 17 -2.02 9.48 12.69
CA ARG A 17 -2.38 9.94 11.34
C ARG A 17 -2.13 8.88 10.26
N ARG A 18 -2.10 7.62 10.65
CA ARG A 18 -1.98 6.49 9.72
C ARG A 18 -3.35 6.15 9.17
N LEU A 19 -3.42 5.83 7.88
CA LEU A 19 -4.68 5.44 7.24
C LEU A 19 -5.20 4.15 7.90
N ARG A 20 -6.48 4.18 8.27
CA ARG A 20 -7.23 3.03 8.77
C ARG A 20 -8.40 2.77 7.85
N ILE A 21 -8.54 1.52 7.47
CA ILE A 21 -9.52 1.06 6.50
C ILE A 21 -10.36 -0.01 7.17
N SER A 22 -11.68 0.16 7.15
CA SER A 22 -12.60 -0.92 7.50
C SER A 22 -13.33 -1.37 6.24
N VAL A 23 -13.50 -2.67 6.08
CA VAL A 23 -14.11 -3.29 4.89
C VAL A 23 -14.88 -4.56 5.30
N PRO A 24 -15.78 -5.07 4.45
CA PRO A 24 -16.25 -6.45 4.55
C PRO A 24 -15.08 -7.43 4.59
N GLU A 25 -15.22 -8.52 5.35
CA GLU A 25 -14.13 -9.46 5.63
C GLU A 25 -13.47 -10.03 4.36
N GLU A 26 -14.28 -10.33 3.35
CA GLU A 26 -13.85 -10.83 2.05
C GLU A 26 -13.04 -9.81 1.23
N LEU A 27 -13.09 -8.53 1.61
CA LEU A 27 -12.35 -7.43 0.99
C LEU A 27 -11.13 -7.01 1.80
N LEU A 28 -10.73 -7.74 2.84
CA LEU A 28 -9.49 -7.44 3.57
C LEU A 28 -8.24 -7.35 2.66
N PRO A 29 -8.07 -8.20 1.61
CA PRO A 29 -6.98 -8.01 0.65
C PRO A 29 -7.01 -6.66 -0.08
N LEU A 30 -8.20 -6.13 -0.38
CA LEU A 30 -8.35 -4.80 -0.96
C LEU A 30 -7.89 -3.73 0.05
N ALA A 31 -8.22 -3.87 1.34
CA ALA A 31 -7.71 -2.95 2.37
C ALA A 31 -6.19 -3.00 2.50
N ALA A 32 -5.59 -4.20 2.46
CA ALA A 32 -4.14 -4.38 2.42
C ALA A 32 -3.51 -3.61 1.26
N PHE A 33 -3.99 -3.85 0.04
CA PHE A 33 -3.56 -3.16 -1.17
C PHE A 33 -3.71 -1.63 -1.08
N LEU A 34 -4.87 -1.12 -0.66
CA LEU A 34 -5.08 0.33 -0.54
C LEU A 34 -4.08 0.96 0.43
N HIS A 35 -3.72 0.27 1.50
CA HIS A 35 -2.76 0.76 2.47
C HIS A 35 -1.30 0.64 1.99
N THR A 36 -0.90 -0.50 1.42
CA THR A 36 0.51 -0.78 1.09
C THR A 36 0.93 -0.24 -0.27
N ASP A 37 0.03 -0.25 -1.24
CA ASP A 37 0.32 -0.07 -2.67
C ASP A 37 -0.23 1.25 -3.19
N VAL A 38 -1.48 1.61 -2.84
CA VAL A 38 -2.04 2.93 -3.19
C VAL A 38 -1.46 3.99 -2.26
N GLN A 39 -1.47 3.74 -0.94
CA GLN A 39 -0.99 4.61 0.13
C GLN A 39 -1.78 5.93 0.28
N PRO A 40 -1.78 6.57 1.47
CA PRO A 40 -2.57 7.77 1.74
C PRO A 40 -1.95 9.07 1.20
N ASN A 41 -1.55 9.10 -0.08
CA ASN A 41 -0.97 10.29 -0.71
C ASN A 41 -1.70 10.67 -2.01
N ILE A 42 -2.17 11.93 -2.08
CA ILE A 42 -3.00 12.42 -3.19
C ILE A 42 -2.28 12.33 -4.54
N ALA A 43 -1.02 12.77 -4.59
CA ALA A 43 -0.24 12.74 -5.83
C ALA A 43 0.01 11.31 -6.30
N ALA A 44 0.40 10.43 -5.38
CA ALA A 44 0.65 9.02 -5.68
C ALA A 44 -0.59 8.30 -6.21
N MET A 45 -1.77 8.61 -5.67
CA MET A 45 -3.03 8.03 -6.09
C MET A 45 -3.52 8.59 -7.43
N ASP A 46 -3.33 9.89 -7.69
CA ASP A 46 -3.62 10.49 -9.00
C ASP A 46 -2.77 9.85 -10.11
N ASP A 47 -1.48 9.63 -9.83
CA ASP A 47 -0.56 8.93 -10.74
C ASP A 47 -0.94 7.44 -10.89
N PHE A 48 -1.27 6.77 -9.78
CA PHE A 48 -1.63 5.34 -9.75
C PHE A 48 -2.81 5.02 -10.68
N ALA A 49 -3.89 5.81 -10.64
CA ALA A 49 -5.05 5.59 -11.51
C ALA A 49 -4.68 5.71 -12.99
N GLY A 50 -3.77 6.63 -13.33
CA GLY A 50 -3.20 6.76 -14.67
C GLY A 50 -2.40 5.52 -15.07
N PHE A 51 -1.52 5.03 -14.19
CA PHE A 51 -0.70 3.84 -14.44
C PHE A 51 -1.52 2.56 -14.58
N VAL A 52 -2.58 2.36 -13.81
CA VAL A 52 -3.46 1.18 -13.97
C VAL A 52 -4.15 1.19 -15.33
N ARG A 53 -4.64 2.34 -15.78
CA ARG A 53 -5.25 2.49 -17.11
C ARG A 53 -4.24 2.26 -18.22
N LEU A 54 -3.01 2.74 -18.05
CA LEU A 54 -1.91 2.48 -18.99
C LEU A 54 -1.55 0.99 -19.04
N ALA A 55 -1.41 0.34 -17.88
CA ALA A 55 -1.16 -1.08 -17.76
C ALA A 55 -2.24 -1.91 -18.47
N GLN A 56 -3.51 -1.54 -18.30
CA GLN A 56 -4.62 -2.17 -19.02
C GLN A 56 -4.49 -1.99 -20.53
N ALA A 57 -4.27 -0.76 -21.01
CA ALA A 57 -4.17 -0.47 -22.44
C ALA A 57 -3.01 -1.22 -23.11
N GLU A 58 -1.90 -1.39 -22.39
CA GLU A 58 -0.71 -2.09 -22.86
C GLU A 58 -0.68 -3.59 -22.52
N GLN A 59 -1.75 -4.11 -21.89
CA GLN A 59 -1.86 -5.51 -21.45
C GLN A 59 -0.70 -5.96 -20.53
N ARG A 60 -0.25 -5.03 -19.68
CA ARG A 60 0.84 -5.24 -18.71
C ARG A 60 0.28 -5.42 -17.31
N THR A 61 1.03 -6.11 -16.47
CA THR A 61 0.76 -6.17 -15.03
C THR A 61 1.38 -4.98 -14.32
N TRP A 62 0.63 -4.43 -13.39
CA TRP A 62 1.15 -3.48 -12.41
C TRP A 62 1.61 -4.25 -11.16
N LEU A 63 2.84 -4.00 -10.70
CA LEU A 63 3.46 -4.61 -9.54
C LEU A 63 3.77 -3.50 -8.53
N GLY A 64 3.11 -3.54 -7.40
CA GLY A 64 3.32 -2.60 -6.30
C GLY A 64 4.25 -3.11 -5.23
N ASN A 65 4.30 -2.39 -4.11
CA ASN A 65 5.08 -2.76 -2.94
C ASN A 65 4.74 -4.15 -2.38
N GLY A 66 3.52 -4.64 -2.56
CA GLY A 66 3.19 -6.00 -2.16
C GLY A 66 2.06 -6.69 -2.91
N CYS A 67 1.46 -6.03 -3.89
CA CYS A 67 0.42 -6.61 -4.72
C CYS A 67 0.76 -6.54 -6.21
N ALA A 68 0.40 -7.58 -6.95
CA ALA A 68 0.20 -7.51 -8.39
C ALA A 68 -1.26 -7.14 -8.70
N LEU A 69 -1.45 -6.36 -9.76
CA LEU A 69 -2.74 -5.94 -10.26
C LEU A 69 -2.81 -6.11 -11.78
N ASP A 70 -3.81 -6.86 -12.23
CA ASP A 70 -4.21 -6.96 -13.63
C ASP A 70 -5.68 -6.50 -13.78
N LEU A 71 -5.99 -5.75 -14.84
CA LEU A 71 -7.36 -5.35 -15.17
C LEU A 71 -7.78 -6.05 -16.46
N VAL A 72 -8.72 -6.99 -16.35
CA VAL A 72 -9.15 -7.88 -17.44
C VAL A 72 -10.67 -7.92 -17.48
N ASN A 73 -11.29 -7.67 -18.65
CA ASN A 73 -12.74 -7.82 -18.86
C ASN A 73 -13.62 -7.24 -17.71
N ASP A 74 -13.39 -5.97 -17.37
CA ASP A 74 -14.10 -5.24 -16.30
C ASP A 74 -13.95 -5.80 -14.88
N VAL A 75 -12.95 -6.66 -14.64
CA VAL A 75 -12.56 -7.09 -13.30
C VAL A 75 -11.10 -6.78 -13.03
N VAL A 76 -10.82 -6.36 -11.80
CA VAL A 76 -9.48 -6.23 -11.24
C VAL A 76 -9.11 -7.53 -10.56
N LEU A 77 -8.01 -8.12 -10.99
CA LEU A 77 -7.36 -9.25 -10.34
C LEU A 77 -6.26 -8.69 -9.44
N LEU A 78 -6.41 -8.94 -8.15
CA LEU A 78 -5.47 -8.50 -7.13
C LEU A 78 -4.79 -9.74 -6.54
N GLU A 79 -3.47 -9.75 -6.46
CA GLU A 79 -2.67 -10.89 -5.98
C GLU A 79 -1.56 -10.45 -5.05
N SER A 80 -1.38 -11.16 -3.94
CA SER A 80 -0.26 -10.94 -3.02
C SER A 80 1.04 -11.38 -3.67
N LEU A 81 2.06 -10.51 -3.71
CA LEU A 81 3.43 -10.87 -4.12
C LEU A 81 4.17 -11.76 -3.12
N TYR A 82 3.61 -11.90 -1.91
CA TYR A 82 4.18 -12.66 -0.81
C TYR A 82 3.36 -13.90 -0.42
N ASP A 83 2.44 -14.35 -1.28
CA ASP A 83 1.56 -15.50 -1.03
C ASP A 83 0.81 -15.47 0.31
N ARG A 84 0.33 -14.29 0.74
CA ARG A 84 -0.37 -14.13 2.03
C ARG A 84 -1.86 -14.45 1.95
N TRP A 85 -2.47 -14.23 0.80
CA TRP A 85 -3.90 -14.43 0.58
C TRP A 85 -4.17 -14.82 -0.88
N PRO A 86 -5.26 -15.58 -1.15
CA PRO A 86 -5.57 -16.05 -2.50
C PRO A 86 -6.01 -14.90 -3.40
N ARG A 87 -5.76 -15.02 -4.71
CA ARG A 87 -6.20 -14.04 -5.73
C ARG A 87 -7.63 -13.55 -5.48
N LEU A 88 -7.78 -12.24 -5.34
CA LEU A 88 -9.06 -11.58 -5.17
C LEU A 88 -9.52 -11.00 -6.52
N THR A 89 -10.75 -11.33 -6.92
CA THR A 89 -11.39 -10.77 -8.11
C THR A 89 -12.38 -9.70 -7.68
N ILE A 90 -12.17 -8.47 -8.14
CA ILE A 90 -12.97 -7.30 -7.76
C ILE A 90 -13.63 -6.73 -9.02
N PRO A 91 -14.96 -6.54 -9.04
CA PRO A 91 -15.60 -5.84 -10.14
C PRO A 91 -15.03 -4.43 -10.29
N ALA A 92 -14.75 -3.98 -11.52
CA ALA A 92 -14.31 -2.61 -11.77
C ALA A 92 -15.33 -1.57 -11.25
N SER A 93 -16.62 -1.93 -11.25
CA SER A 93 -17.72 -1.13 -10.68
C SER A 93 -17.64 -0.94 -9.16
N LEU A 94 -16.85 -1.76 -8.45
CA LEU A 94 -16.51 -1.56 -7.04
C LEU A 94 -15.15 -0.90 -6.88
N PHE A 95 -14.15 -1.38 -7.63
CA PHE A 95 -12.76 -0.92 -7.50
C PHE A 95 -12.60 0.59 -7.75
N TRP A 96 -13.15 1.11 -8.84
CA TRP A 96 -12.99 2.54 -9.18
C TRP A 96 -13.68 3.46 -8.16
N PRO A 97 -14.94 3.22 -7.75
CA PRO A 97 -15.56 4.02 -6.69
C PRO A 97 -14.81 3.99 -5.36
N VAL A 98 -14.17 2.88 -5.00
CA VAL A 98 -13.35 2.79 -3.78
C VAL A 98 -12.14 3.71 -3.85
N LEU A 99 -11.44 3.74 -5.00
CA LEU A 99 -10.32 4.67 -5.21
C LEU A 99 -10.78 6.13 -5.20
N GLU A 100 -11.91 6.43 -5.82
CA GLU A 100 -12.52 7.76 -5.80
C GLU A 100 -12.93 8.18 -4.37
N GLY A 101 -13.46 7.25 -3.58
CA GLY A 101 -13.80 7.46 -2.17
C GLY A 101 -12.57 7.75 -1.32
N LEU A 102 -11.49 6.96 -1.47
CA LEU A 102 -10.22 7.23 -0.81
C LEU A 102 -9.68 8.61 -1.23
N ARG A 103 -9.79 8.96 -2.51
CA ARG A 103 -9.38 10.26 -3.01
C ARG A 103 -10.12 11.41 -2.38
N GLY A 104 -11.45 11.32 -2.32
CA GLY A 104 -12.29 12.31 -1.67
C GLY A 104 -11.95 12.46 -0.19
N PHE A 105 -11.67 11.35 0.49
CA PHE A 105 -11.23 11.34 1.89
C PHE A 105 -9.89 12.07 2.07
N LEU A 106 -8.88 11.79 1.24
CA LEU A 106 -7.57 12.44 1.32
C LEU A 106 -7.66 13.94 1.02
N ILE A 107 -8.42 14.35 0.01
CA ILE A 107 -8.62 15.78 -0.33
C ILE A 107 -9.28 16.52 0.83
N SER A 108 -10.33 15.94 1.42
CA SER A 108 -11.02 16.53 2.56
C SER A 108 -10.09 16.67 3.77
N SER A 109 -9.20 15.69 3.94
CA SER A 109 -8.24 15.63 5.05
C SER A 109 -7.05 16.56 4.88
N ALA A 110 -6.63 16.86 3.65
CA ALA A 110 -5.51 17.77 3.35
C ALA A 110 -5.76 19.20 3.83
N GLN A 111 -7.02 19.59 4.02
CA GLN A 111 -7.39 20.89 4.57
C GLN A 111 -7.26 20.97 6.10
N ALA A 112 -7.07 19.83 6.78
CA ALA A 112 -6.95 19.78 8.24
C ALA A 112 -5.49 20.00 8.68
N PRO A 113 -5.15 21.09 9.42
CA PRO A 113 -3.78 21.36 9.85
C PRO A 113 -3.16 20.22 10.67
N ARG A 114 -3.98 19.52 11.46
CA ARG A 114 -3.56 18.38 12.28
C ARG A 114 -3.13 17.15 11.46
N LEU A 115 -3.44 17.11 10.16
CA LEU A 115 -3.09 16.03 9.24
C LEU A 115 -2.01 16.45 8.24
N GLN A 116 -1.35 17.59 8.45
CA GLN A 116 -0.20 17.96 7.63
C GLN A 116 1.01 17.08 7.93
N ARG A 117 1.86 16.94 6.91
CA ARG A 117 3.13 16.21 6.99
C ARG A 117 3.96 16.71 8.18
N PRO A 118 4.39 15.84 9.10
CA PRO A 118 5.20 16.24 10.24
C PRO A 118 6.49 16.92 9.81
N ALA A 119 6.96 17.89 10.61
CA ALA A 119 8.28 18.47 10.42
C ALA A 119 9.36 17.37 10.50
N GLY A 120 10.32 17.40 9.57
CA GLY A 120 11.39 16.40 9.50
C GLY A 120 10.97 15.03 8.96
N TYR A 121 9.75 14.88 8.42
CA TYR A 121 9.34 13.63 7.76
C TYR A 121 10.30 13.32 6.59
N PRO A 122 10.95 12.14 6.56
CA PRO A 122 11.97 11.83 5.57
C PRO A 122 11.50 11.99 4.11
N ALA A 123 12.42 12.34 3.21
CA ALA A 123 12.12 12.49 1.78
C ALA A 123 11.94 11.13 1.10
N VAL A 124 10.77 10.53 1.32
CA VAL A 124 10.31 9.29 0.68
C VAL A 124 9.97 9.57 -0.78
N THR A 125 10.35 8.66 -1.68
CA THR A 125 10.08 8.79 -3.11
C THR A 125 9.33 7.57 -3.64
N ARG A 126 8.34 7.78 -4.50
CA ARG A 126 7.70 6.73 -5.31
C ARG A 126 8.23 6.79 -6.72
N ALA A 127 8.44 5.63 -7.36
CA ALA A 127 8.82 5.59 -8.76
C ALA A 127 8.27 4.34 -9.45
N THR A 128 7.80 4.54 -10.69
CA THR A 128 7.39 3.47 -11.59
C THR A 128 8.50 3.20 -12.61
N THR A 129 8.87 1.93 -12.76
CA THR A 129 9.86 1.45 -13.73
C THR A 129 9.26 0.32 -14.56
N GLU A 130 9.89 -0.01 -15.69
CA GLU A 130 9.53 -1.20 -16.47
C GLU A 130 10.43 -2.37 -16.08
N PHE A 131 9.83 -3.54 -15.89
CA PHE A 131 10.54 -4.79 -15.70
C PHE A 131 10.22 -5.76 -16.84
N ASN A 132 11.26 -6.17 -17.56
CA ASN A 132 11.17 -7.16 -18.63
C ASN A 132 11.45 -8.53 -18.04
N HIS A 133 10.44 -9.40 -18.04
CA HIS A 133 10.56 -10.78 -17.56
C HIS A 133 11.42 -11.59 -18.56
N PRO A 134 12.63 -12.04 -18.18
CA PRO A 134 13.58 -12.64 -19.12
C PRO A 134 13.03 -13.88 -19.83
N ASP A 135 12.23 -14.68 -19.10
CA ASP A 135 11.79 -15.99 -19.57
C ASP A 135 10.48 -15.95 -20.38
N SER A 136 9.67 -14.91 -20.21
CA SER A 136 8.35 -14.79 -20.84
C SER A 136 8.26 -13.68 -21.88
N GLY A 137 9.21 -12.74 -21.90
CA GLY A 137 9.14 -11.52 -22.71
C GLY A 137 8.01 -10.57 -22.29
N ARG A 138 7.29 -10.86 -21.19
CA ARG A 138 6.26 -10.00 -20.63
C ARG A 138 6.91 -8.75 -20.03
N VAL A 139 6.25 -7.61 -20.14
CA VAL A 139 6.65 -6.38 -19.46
C VAL A 139 5.66 -6.09 -18.33
N SER A 140 6.20 -5.72 -17.17
CA SER A 140 5.43 -5.25 -16.02
C SER A 140 5.83 -3.82 -15.67
N TYR A 141 4.90 -3.04 -15.14
CA TYR A 141 5.23 -1.80 -14.44
C TYR A 141 5.48 -2.11 -12.98
N VAL A 142 6.62 -1.70 -12.45
CA VAL A 142 7.00 -1.86 -11.04
C VAL A 142 6.96 -0.50 -10.38
N ASP A 143 6.05 -0.32 -9.43
CA ASP A 143 5.77 0.94 -8.76
C ASP A 143 5.99 0.80 -7.25
N HIS A 144 7.17 1.21 -6.81
CA HIS A 144 7.61 1.04 -5.42
C HIS A 144 7.85 2.37 -4.72
N THR A 145 7.78 2.30 -3.40
CA THR A 145 8.16 3.38 -2.50
C THR A 145 9.54 3.13 -1.92
N TYR A 146 10.41 4.13 -2.00
CA TYR A 146 11.82 4.04 -1.65
C TYR A 146 12.14 4.96 -0.48
N PHE A 147 13.00 4.45 0.40
CA PHE A 147 13.65 5.24 1.46
C PHE A 147 14.45 6.41 0.89
N PRO A 148 14.73 7.44 1.71
CA PRO A 148 15.55 8.57 1.28
C PRO A 148 16.88 8.09 0.70
N ARG A 149 17.29 8.66 -0.44
CA ARG A 149 18.55 8.29 -1.11
C ARG A 149 19.80 8.55 -0.26
N THR A 150 19.68 9.39 0.76
CA THR A 150 20.76 9.70 1.71
C THR A 150 20.90 8.66 2.81
N TRP A 151 19.95 7.72 2.96
CA TRP A 151 20.01 6.66 3.94
C TRP A 151 20.93 5.53 3.47
N THR A 152 21.76 5.04 4.37
CA THR A 152 22.55 3.82 4.15
C THR A 152 21.67 2.59 4.29
N ARG A 153 22.18 1.44 3.85
CA ARG A 153 21.52 0.14 4.09
C ARG A 153 21.29 -0.11 5.58
N GLU A 154 22.24 0.27 6.42
CA GLU A 154 22.13 0.12 7.88
C GLU A 154 21.03 1.01 8.46
N ASP A 155 20.86 2.24 7.96
CA ASP A 155 19.75 3.11 8.35
C ASP A 155 18.39 2.49 8.03
N VAL A 156 18.26 1.92 6.83
CA VAL A 156 17.04 1.25 6.36
C VAL A 156 16.72 0.03 7.24
N ILE A 157 17.72 -0.80 7.55
CA ILE A 157 17.53 -1.97 8.43
C ILE A 157 17.12 -1.54 9.83
N ARG A 158 17.82 -0.57 10.44
CA ARG A 158 17.48 -0.07 11.77
C ARG A 158 16.07 0.51 11.83
N ALA A 159 15.66 1.24 10.79
CA ALA A 159 14.31 1.77 10.70
C ALA A 159 13.26 0.66 10.58
N GLY A 160 13.51 -0.36 9.75
CA GLY A 160 12.64 -1.52 9.59
C GLY A 160 12.47 -2.31 10.88
N GLU A 161 13.58 -2.71 11.51
CA GLU A 161 13.58 -3.42 12.80
C GLU A 161 12.95 -2.60 13.91
N GLY A 162 13.27 -1.31 13.98
CA GLY A 162 12.71 -0.40 14.96
C GLY A 162 11.20 -0.19 14.81
N ALA A 163 10.70 -0.06 13.57
CA ALA A 163 9.27 0.02 13.32
C ALA A 163 8.55 -1.29 13.66
N TRP A 164 9.14 -2.44 13.31
CA TRP A 164 8.61 -3.76 13.63
C TRP A 164 8.53 -4.00 15.15
N GLN A 165 9.47 -3.46 15.93
CA GLN A 165 9.46 -3.56 17.39
C GLN A 165 8.75 -2.39 18.09
N SER A 166 8.18 -1.46 17.33
CA SER A 166 7.58 -0.25 17.89
C SER A 166 6.30 -0.58 18.68
N PRO A 167 5.98 0.18 19.75
CA PRO A 167 4.72 0.01 20.47
C PRO A 167 3.49 0.39 19.61
N GLN A 168 3.71 1.05 18.47
CA GLN A 168 2.68 1.39 17.48
C GLN A 168 2.50 0.31 16.40
N LEU A 169 3.22 -0.82 16.50
CA LEU A 169 3.06 -1.93 15.57
C LEU A 169 1.59 -2.37 15.53
N VAL A 170 1.05 -2.43 14.32
CA VAL A 170 -0.22 -3.07 14.02
C VAL A 170 -0.01 -4.09 12.92
N THR A 171 -0.59 -5.27 13.11
CA THR A 171 -0.59 -6.37 12.14
C THR A 171 -2.01 -6.74 11.75
N ASP A 172 -2.14 -7.37 10.60
CA ASP A 172 -3.32 -8.10 10.16
C ASP A 172 -2.95 -9.55 9.82
N GLU A 173 -3.39 -10.48 10.65
CA GLU A 173 -3.03 -11.90 10.51
C GLU A 173 -3.63 -12.55 9.24
N LYS A 174 -4.71 -11.99 8.68
CA LYS A 174 -5.39 -12.55 7.51
C LYS A 174 -4.68 -12.20 6.20
N THR A 175 -4.15 -10.99 6.11
CA THR A 175 -3.47 -10.49 4.92
C THR A 175 -1.95 -10.47 5.06
N GLY A 176 -1.43 -10.65 6.28
CA GLY A 176 -0.03 -10.48 6.62
C GLY A 176 0.46 -9.04 6.54
N ALA A 177 -0.41 -8.05 6.28
CA ALA A 177 0.00 -6.66 6.23
C ALA A 177 0.36 -6.15 7.63
N TRP A 178 1.31 -5.22 7.70
CA TRP A 178 1.64 -4.53 8.95
C TRP A 178 2.02 -3.08 8.72
N SER A 179 1.93 -2.29 9.79
CA SER A 179 2.45 -0.93 9.86
C SER A 179 3.03 -0.63 11.25
N GLY A 180 4.15 0.08 11.29
CA GLY A 180 4.86 0.47 12.51
C GLY A 180 5.52 1.84 12.36
N MET A 181 6.02 2.39 13.48
CA MET A 181 6.60 3.73 13.50
C MET A 181 8.10 3.71 13.80
N TRP A 182 8.87 4.45 13.01
CA TRP A 182 10.27 4.78 13.32
C TRP A 182 10.42 6.31 13.40
N GLY A 183 10.43 6.85 14.63
CA GLY A 183 10.28 8.28 14.84
C GLY A 183 8.93 8.77 14.29
N ASN A 184 8.96 9.70 13.34
CA ASN A 184 7.76 10.22 12.66
C ASN A 184 7.44 9.52 11.33
N LEU A 185 8.24 8.53 10.93
CA LEU A 185 8.06 7.80 9.66
C LEU A 185 7.22 6.54 9.92
N GLU A 186 6.10 6.43 9.21
CA GLU A 186 5.36 5.17 9.11
C GLU A 186 6.08 4.26 8.12
N LEU A 187 6.37 3.02 8.55
CA LEU A 187 6.76 1.93 7.68
C LEU A 187 5.62 0.93 7.59
N ALA A 188 5.38 0.42 6.39
CA ALA A 188 4.43 -0.64 6.15
C ALA A 188 5.11 -1.79 5.40
N GLY A 189 4.48 -2.95 5.43
CA GLY A 189 5.02 -4.13 4.75
C GLY A 189 4.13 -5.34 4.93
N TYR A 190 4.74 -6.49 4.66
CA TYR A 190 4.14 -7.80 4.88
C TYR A 190 5.00 -8.62 5.84
N HIS A 191 4.36 -9.41 6.68
CA HIS A 191 4.97 -10.37 7.57
C HIS A 191 4.41 -11.76 7.31
N ASP A 192 5.11 -12.78 7.79
CA ASP A 192 4.61 -14.14 7.82
C ASP A 192 3.93 -14.42 9.17
N PRO A 193 2.61 -14.63 9.22
CA PRO A 193 1.89 -14.94 10.46
C PRO A 193 2.41 -16.20 11.17
N ALA A 194 2.90 -17.19 10.40
CA ALA A 194 3.35 -18.46 10.96
C ALA A 194 4.65 -18.31 11.76
N THR A 195 5.57 -17.47 11.29
CA THR A 195 6.87 -17.23 11.93
C THR A 195 6.92 -15.96 12.76
N GLY A 196 5.96 -15.04 12.58
CA GLY A 196 5.95 -13.72 13.20
C GLY A 196 7.09 -12.82 12.71
N GLN A 197 7.60 -13.03 11.50
CA GLN A 197 8.72 -12.28 10.93
C GLN A 197 8.28 -11.36 9.80
N ALA A 198 8.80 -10.13 9.79
CA ALA A 198 8.63 -9.21 8.67
C ALA A 198 9.36 -9.76 7.42
N LEU A 199 8.65 -9.81 6.29
CA LEU A 199 9.16 -10.24 4.99
C LEU A 199 9.67 -9.06 4.16
N THR A 200 8.97 -7.94 4.26
CA THR A 200 9.27 -6.71 3.53
C THR A 200 8.92 -5.50 4.39
N TYR A 201 9.51 -4.36 4.04
CA TYR A 201 9.12 -3.06 4.55
C TYR A 201 9.52 -1.95 3.58
N PHE A 202 8.70 -0.92 3.56
CA PHE A 202 8.88 0.29 2.77
C PHE A 202 8.31 1.48 3.54
N PRO A 203 8.81 2.69 3.29
CA PRO A 203 8.23 3.88 3.87
C PRO A 203 6.85 4.16 3.27
N VAL A 204 5.91 4.62 4.09
CA VAL A 204 4.61 5.09 3.62
C VAL A 204 4.74 6.54 3.16
N LEU A 205 4.10 6.88 2.04
CA LEU A 205 3.95 8.25 1.56
C LEU A 205 2.92 8.98 2.41
N PHE A 206 3.31 10.15 2.88
CA PHE A 206 2.43 11.09 3.57
C PHE A 206 1.95 12.16 2.58
#